data_AF-A0A7D5S813-F1
#
_entry.id   AF-A0A7D5S813-F1
#
_cell.length_a   1.000
_cell.length_b   1.000
_cell.length_c   1.000
_cell.angle_alpha   90.00
_cell.angle_beta   90.00
_cell.angle_gamma   90.00
#
_symmetry.space_group_name_H-M   'P 1'
#
loop_
_entity.id
_entity.type
_entity.pdbx_description
1 polymer ?
#
loop_
_entity_poly.entity_id
_entity_poly.type
_entity_poly.pdbx_seq_one_letter_code
_entity_poly.pdbx_strand_id
1 'polypeptide(L)'
;MIAGETVRAAARHCGVHKNTSFRWRHRFLNKLSEAKPSHLHGIVEADETSFLESFKGSRDLPRPARKRGGKAAKRGLSDEQIPVLIARDRTTATTDAVLESANTQEVRAVLEPVLDPDTVLCSDGSAVYVALAKPLHIAHQPVNLSAGIRVVDQGNRMNAIVVNHGK
;
A
#
# COMPACT_ATOMS: atom_id res chain seq x y z
N MET A 1 5.71 -10.72 16.37
CA MET A 1 4.56 -10.25 15.53
C MET A 1 4.88 -9.03 14.67
N ILE A 2 5.73 -8.10 15.14
CA ILE A 2 6.23 -6.96 14.34
C ILE A 2 7.35 -7.40 13.40
N ALA A 3 8.22 -8.32 13.85
CA ALA A 3 9.33 -8.89 13.05
C ALA A 3 8.90 -9.91 11.97
N GLY A 4 7.65 -9.88 11.49
CA GLY A 4 7.18 -10.78 10.42
C GLY A 4 7.04 -12.26 10.80
N GLU A 5 7.09 -12.60 12.09
CA GLU A 5 7.00 -13.97 12.59
C GLU A 5 5.65 -14.66 12.25
N THR A 6 5.69 -15.99 12.11
CA THR A 6 4.46 -16.79 12.03
C THR A 6 3.68 -16.76 13.36
N VAL A 7 2.35 -16.96 13.30
CA VAL A 7 1.49 -17.04 14.51
C VAL A 7 1.99 -18.07 15.52
N ARG A 8 2.49 -19.22 15.06
CA ARG A 8 3.02 -20.27 15.95
C ARG A 8 4.35 -19.86 16.60
N ALA A 9 5.22 -19.17 15.86
CA ALA A 9 6.47 -18.65 16.41
C ALA A 9 6.17 -17.59 17.48
N ALA A 10 5.28 -16.64 17.18
CA ALA A 10 4.85 -15.62 18.14
C ALA A 10 4.16 -16.24 19.37
N ALA A 11 3.35 -17.28 19.21
CA ALA A 11 2.72 -18.00 20.31
C ALA A 11 3.76 -18.62 21.27
N ARG A 12 4.79 -19.28 20.72
CA ARG A 12 5.90 -19.83 21.53
C ARG A 12 6.69 -18.74 22.24
N HIS A 13 7.03 -17.67 21.53
CA HIS A 13 7.78 -16.55 22.09
C HIS A 13 7.02 -15.89 23.26
N CYS A 14 5.71 -15.68 23.10
CA CYS A 14 4.88 -15.08 24.14
C CYS A 14 4.38 -16.06 25.22
N GLY A 15 4.71 -17.36 25.14
CA GLY A 15 4.22 -18.36 26.09
C GLY A 15 2.69 -18.57 26.09
N VAL A 16 2.02 -18.33 24.96
CA VAL A 16 0.55 -18.42 24.84
C VAL A 16 0.11 -19.47 23.83
N HIS A 17 -1.15 -19.89 23.90
CA HIS A 17 -1.72 -20.78 22.89
C HIS A 17 -1.83 -20.09 21.51
N LYS A 18 -1.72 -20.87 20.42
CA LYS A 18 -1.73 -20.37 19.04
C LYS A 18 -2.96 -19.50 18.71
N ASN A 19 -4.14 -19.85 19.24
CA ASN A 19 -5.37 -19.11 18.99
C ASN A 19 -5.36 -17.75 19.72
N THR A 20 -4.75 -17.68 20.89
CA THR A 20 -4.56 -16.43 21.63
C THR A 20 -3.66 -15.50 20.84
N SER A 21 -2.51 -15.98 20.38
CA SER A 21 -1.60 -15.21 19.52
C SER A 21 -2.29 -14.74 18.23
N PHE A 22 -3.08 -15.59 17.58
CA PHE A 22 -3.86 -15.22 16.39
C PHE A 22 -4.86 -14.09 16.67
N ARG A 23 -5.66 -14.21 17.74
CA ARG A 23 -6.63 -13.18 18.14
C ARG A 23 -5.93 -11.86 18.50
N TRP A 24 -4.79 -11.93 19.18
CA TRP A 24 -3.98 -10.75 19.50
C TRP A 24 -3.47 -10.07 18.24
N ARG A 25 -2.97 -10.85 17.26
CA ARG A 25 -2.53 -10.32 15.97
C ARG A 25 -3.62 -9.51 15.30
N HIS A 26 -4.83 -10.07 15.19
CA HIS A 26 -5.96 -9.37 14.59
C HIS A 26 -6.32 -8.08 15.34
N ARG A 27 -6.38 -8.12 16.67
CA ARG A 27 -6.66 -6.91 17.45
C ARG A 27 -5.60 -5.83 17.29
N PHE A 28 -4.32 -6.18 17.33
CA PHE A 28 -3.24 -5.22 17.16
C PHE A 28 -3.21 -4.64 15.75
N LEU A 29 -3.36 -5.47 14.72
CA LEU A 29 -3.40 -4.98 13.35
C LEU A 29 -4.61 -4.08 13.09
N ASN A 30 -5.79 -4.43 13.60
CA ASN A 30 -6.97 -3.58 13.48
C ASN A 30 -6.76 -2.22 14.14
N LYS A 31 -6.15 -2.18 15.33
CA LYS A 31 -5.83 -0.91 16.01
C LYS A 31 -4.76 -0.10 15.28
N LEU A 32 -3.76 -0.75 14.70
CA LEU A 32 -2.76 -0.07 13.88
C LEU A 32 -3.36 0.49 12.58
N SER A 33 -4.31 -0.21 11.96
CA SER A 33 -4.98 0.29 10.74
C SER A 33 -5.87 1.51 10.97
N GLU A 34 -6.30 1.75 12.22
CA GLU A 34 -7.02 2.96 12.63
C GLU A 34 -6.07 4.16 12.83
N ALA A 35 -4.78 3.93 13.05
CA ALA A 35 -3.79 4.96 13.34
C ALA A 35 -3.27 5.62 12.05
N LYS A 36 -4.16 6.37 11.37
CA LYS A 36 -3.83 7.13 10.16
C LYS A 36 -3.58 8.61 10.48
N PRO A 37 -2.67 9.28 9.77
CA PRO A 37 -2.47 10.71 9.94
C PRO A 37 -3.72 11.46 9.47
N SER A 38 -4.01 12.59 10.12
CA SER A 38 -5.05 13.51 9.64
C SER A 38 -4.62 14.28 8.39
N HIS A 39 -3.31 14.54 8.26
CA HIS A 39 -2.73 15.31 7.16
C HIS A 39 -1.40 14.70 6.70
N LEU A 40 -1.13 14.84 5.41
CA LEU A 40 0.12 14.61 4.71
C LEU A 40 0.50 15.92 4.03
N HIS A 41 1.75 16.33 4.19
CA HIS A 41 2.18 17.69 3.87
C HIS A 41 3.55 17.73 3.21
N GLY A 42 3.86 18.87 2.59
CA GLY A 42 5.14 19.09 1.91
C GLY A 42 5.29 18.18 0.69
N ILE A 43 6.14 17.17 0.79
CA ILE A 43 6.35 16.20 -0.30
C ILE A 43 5.75 14.87 0.11
N VAL A 44 4.74 14.46 -0.64
CA VAL A 44 4.03 13.21 -0.43
C VAL A 44 4.33 12.28 -1.59
N GLU A 45 4.97 11.18 -1.28
CA GLU A 45 5.14 10.09 -2.23
C GLU A 45 3.89 9.21 -2.18
N ALA A 46 3.41 8.73 -3.34
CA ALA A 46 2.30 7.79 -3.42
C ALA A 46 2.59 6.73 -4.49
N ASP A 47 2.25 5.48 -4.17
CA ASP A 47 2.40 4.34 -5.06
C ASP A 47 1.32 3.28 -4.77
N GLU A 48 0.92 2.53 -5.78
CA GLU A 48 0.04 1.38 -5.64
C GLU A 48 0.83 0.08 -5.79
N THR A 49 0.58 -0.86 -4.88
CA THR A 49 1.07 -2.23 -5.00
C THR A 49 -0.11 -3.19 -5.06
N SER A 50 0.01 -4.25 -5.86
CA SER A 50 -1.05 -5.24 -6.01
C SER A 50 -0.66 -6.57 -5.39
N PHE A 51 -1.52 -7.10 -4.52
CA PHE A 51 -1.33 -8.42 -3.93
C PHE A 51 -2.28 -9.43 -4.55
N LEU A 52 -1.79 -10.63 -4.81
CA LEU A 52 -2.65 -11.73 -5.21
C LEU A 52 -3.65 -12.08 -4.11
N GLU A 53 -4.94 -12.06 -4.45
CA GLU A 53 -6.01 -12.35 -3.50
C GLU A 53 -5.81 -13.73 -2.86
N SER A 54 -5.93 -13.76 -1.53
CA SER A 54 -5.62 -14.92 -0.71
C SER A 54 -6.85 -15.38 0.04
N PHE A 55 -7.40 -16.52 -0.37
CA PHE A 55 -8.47 -17.24 0.33
C PHE A 55 -7.93 -18.11 1.48
N LYS A 56 -6.92 -17.62 2.20
CA LYS A 56 -6.24 -18.42 3.23
C LYS A 56 -7.23 -18.80 4.34
N GLY A 57 -7.43 -20.10 4.52
CA GLY A 57 -8.35 -20.63 5.53
C GLY A 57 -9.77 -20.86 5.02
N SER A 58 -10.09 -20.44 3.79
CA SER A 58 -11.33 -20.86 3.13
C SER A 58 -11.24 -22.33 2.70
N ARG A 59 -12.37 -23.03 2.77
CA ARG A 59 -12.56 -24.38 2.21
C ARG A 59 -13.28 -24.36 0.87
N ASP A 60 -13.95 -23.26 0.56
CA ASP A 60 -14.64 -23.04 -0.70
C ASP A 60 -13.83 -22.01 -1.51
N LEU A 61 -13.34 -22.43 -2.67
CA LEU A 61 -12.43 -21.63 -3.50
C LEU A 61 -13.01 -21.48 -4.90
N PRO A 62 -13.12 -20.25 -5.45
CA PRO A 62 -13.60 -20.03 -6.81
C PRO A 62 -12.59 -20.47 -7.88
N ARG A 63 -11.42 -20.98 -7.47
CA ARG A 63 -10.30 -21.41 -8.32
C ARG A 63 -9.46 -22.49 -7.63
N PRO A 64 -8.63 -23.25 -8.35
CA PRO A 64 -7.72 -24.22 -7.75
C PRO A 64 -6.78 -23.60 -6.68
N ALA A 65 -6.42 -24.41 -5.69
CA ALA A 65 -5.53 -24.00 -4.61
C ALA A 65 -4.15 -23.59 -5.16
N ARG A 66 -3.65 -22.43 -4.70
CA ARG A 66 -2.35 -21.86 -5.10
C ARG A 66 -1.40 -21.81 -3.91
N LYS A 67 -0.13 -22.16 -4.13
CA LYS A 67 0.94 -22.01 -3.12
C LYS A 67 1.30 -20.53 -2.91
N ARG A 68 1.80 -20.18 -1.73
CA ARG A 68 2.33 -18.83 -1.45
C ARG A 68 3.41 -18.46 -2.46
N GLY A 69 3.41 -17.22 -2.95
CA GLY A 69 4.37 -16.74 -3.96
C GLY A 69 4.06 -17.19 -5.40
N GLY A 70 2.88 -17.77 -5.63
CA GLY A 70 2.38 -18.08 -6.97
C GLY A 70 2.24 -16.84 -7.86
N LYS A 71 1.85 -17.04 -9.12
CA LYS A 71 1.61 -15.97 -10.10
C LYS A 71 0.10 -15.82 -10.35
N ALA A 72 -0.31 -14.66 -10.87
CA ALA A 72 -1.64 -14.48 -11.44
C ALA A 72 -1.80 -15.40 -12.67
N ALA A 73 -3.02 -15.83 -12.98
CA ALA A 73 -3.29 -16.54 -14.22
C ALA A 73 -3.33 -15.56 -15.40
N LYS A 74 -3.87 -14.35 -15.19
CA LYS A 74 -3.87 -13.26 -16.17
C LYS A 74 -2.60 -12.40 -16.07
N ARG A 75 -2.15 -11.86 -17.20
CA ARG A 75 -1.09 -10.85 -17.26
C ARG A 75 -1.69 -9.46 -17.00
N GLY A 76 -1.01 -8.63 -16.20
CA GLY A 76 -1.47 -7.29 -15.84
C GLY A 76 -2.45 -7.26 -14.66
N LEU A 77 -2.95 -6.07 -14.36
CA LEU A 77 -3.99 -5.85 -13.35
C LEU A 77 -5.26 -6.64 -13.72
N SER A 78 -5.74 -7.45 -12.79
CA SER A 78 -6.96 -8.24 -12.96
C SER A 78 -7.65 -8.47 -11.61
N ASP A 79 -8.85 -9.01 -11.65
CA ASP A 79 -9.66 -9.33 -10.45
C ASP A 79 -8.99 -10.36 -9.52
N GLU A 80 -7.86 -10.95 -9.91
CA GLU A 80 -7.04 -11.79 -9.03
C GLU A 80 -6.16 -11.00 -8.05
N GLN A 81 -6.10 -9.67 -8.22
CA GLN A 81 -5.24 -8.77 -7.50
C GLN A 81 -6.04 -7.79 -6.66
N ILE A 82 -5.59 -7.59 -5.43
CA ILE A 82 -6.08 -6.59 -4.50
C ILE A 82 -5.12 -5.40 -4.57
N PRO A 83 -5.53 -4.27 -5.16
CA PRO A 83 -4.74 -3.05 -5.18
C PRO A 83 -4.68 -2.42 -3.79
N VAL A 84 -3.50 -2.00 -3.38
CA VAL A 84 -3.23 -1.32 -2.12
C VAL A 84 -2.46 -0.06 -2.42
N LEU A 85 -3.03 1.08 -2.05
CA LEU A 85 -2.36 2.37 -2.08
C LEU A 85 -1.53 2.55 -0.81
N ILE A 86 -0.33 3.08 -0.97
CA ILE A 86 0.44 3.63 0.14
C ILE A 86 0.88 5.03 -0.24
N ALA A 87 0.62 5.99 0.67
CA ALA A 87 1.15 7.34 0.55
C ALA A 87 1.86 7.74 1.84
N ARG A 88 2.97 8.46 1.68
CA ARG A 88 3.83 8.83 2.79
C ARG A 88 4.49 10.18 2.56
N ASP A 89 4.49 11.01 3.58
CA ASP A 89 5.26 12.25 3.58
C ASP A 89 6.69 12.05 4.09
N ARG A 90 7.52 13.10 3.96
CA ARG A 90 8.91 13.07 4.43
C ARG A 90 9.10 13.15 5.94
N THR A 91 8.06 13.51 6.67
CA THR A 91 8.04 13.43 8.14
C THR A 91 7.71 12.04 8.64
N THR A 92 7.50 11.08 7.72
CA THR A 92 7.19 9.67 7.94
C THR A 92 5.73 9.36 8.25
N ALA A 93 4.84 10.36 8.22
CA ALA A 93 3.40 10.11 8.28
C ALA A 93 3.00 9.28 7.07
N THR A 94 2.31 8.17 7.31
CA THR A 94 1.97 7.17 6.28
C THR A 94 0.49 6.84 6.36
N THR A 95 -0.18 6.82 5.22
CA THR A 95 -1.54 6.30 5.08
C THR A 95 -1.52 5.18 4.05
N ASP A 96 -2.37 4.19 4.26
CA ASP A 96 -2.56 3.07 3.33
C ASP A 96 -4.04 2.72 3.20
N ALA A 97 -4.42 2.15 2.06
CA ALA A 97 -5.77 1.70 1.82
C ALA A 97 -5.80 0.54 0.83
N VAL A 98 -6.64 -0.46 1.13
CA VAL A 98 -7.08 -1.42 0.12
C VAL A 98 -8.09 -0.71 -0.77
N LEU A 99 -7.84 -0.68 -2.07
CA LEU A 99 -8.73 -0.07 -3.06
C LEU A 99 -9.66 -1.13 -3.65
N GLU A 100 -10.86 -0.75 -4.07
CA GLU A 100 -11.71 -1.65 -4.85
C GLU A 100 -11.16 -1.86 -6.26
N SER A 101 -10.52 -0.82 -6.82
CA SER A 101 -9.81 -0.88 -8.09
C SER A 101 -8.70 0.17 -8.17
N ALA A 102 -7.69 -0.06 -9.03
CA ALA A 102 -6.57 0.85 -9.23
C ALA A 102 -6.97 2.01 -10.18
N ASN A 103 -7.89 2.87 -9.75
CA ASN A 103 -8.42 3.98 -10.55
C ASN A 103 -8.35 5.33 -9.79
N THR A 104 -8.53 6.44 -10.52
CA THR A 104 -8.45 7.80 -9.94
C THR A 104 -9.49 8.07 -8.86
N GLN A 105 -10.70 7.51 -8.97
CA GLN A 105 -11.77 7.73 -7.99
C GLN A 105 -11.41 7.11 -6.65
N GLU A 106 -10.95 5.85 -6.66
CA GLU A 106 -10.54 5.11 -5.47
C GLU A 106 -9.32 5.76 -4.80
N VAL A 107 -8.31 6.13 -5.58
CA VAL A 107 -7.11 6.80 -5.05
C VAL A 107 -7.46 8.18 -4.49
N ARG A 108 -8.33 8.95 -5.17
CA ARG A 108 -8.76 10.26 -4.69
C ARG A 108 -9.50 10.15 -3.36
N ALA A 109 -10.43 9.19 -3.23
CA ALA A 109 -11.18 9.01 -1.99
C ALA A 109 -10.29 8.80 -0.76
N VAL A 110 -9.07 8.26 -0.96
CA VAL A 110 -8.09 8.06 0.11
C VAL A 110 -7.19 9.28 0.31
N LEU A 111 -6.71 9.90 -0.77
CA LEU A 111 -5.70 10.96 -0.68
C LEU A 111 -6.29 12.36 -0.46
N GLU A 112 -7.39 12.70 -1.13
CA GLU A 112 -7.98 14.04 -1.03
C GLU A 112 -8.29 14.47 0.41
N PRO A 113 -8.83 13.61 1.31
CA PRO A 113 -9.11 14.02 2.68
C PRO A 113 -7.89 14.30 3.55
N VAL A 114 -6.70 13.84 3.13
CA VAL A 114 -5.47 13.91 3.94
C VAL A 114 -4.37 14.74 3.30
N LEU A 115 -4.45 15.11 2.02
CA LEU A 115 -3.43 15.94 1.38
C LEU A 115 -3.66 17.41 1.70
N ASP A 116 -2.62 18.09 2.15
CA ASP A 116 -2.66 19.54 2.31
C ASP A 116 -2.60 20.24 0.94
N PRO A 117 -3.24 21.42 0.77
CA PRO A 117 -3.35 22.10 -0.54
C PRO A 117 -2.01 22.49 -1.19
N ASP A 118 -0.96 22.69 -0.40
CA ASP A 118 0.39 23.07 -0.87
C ASP A 118 1.31 21.87 -1.09
N THR A 119 0.76 20.65 -1.01
CA THR A 119 1.52 19.42 -1.20
C THR A 119 2.04 19.26 -2.63
N VAL A 120 3.27 18.75 -2.74
CA VAL A 120 3.85 18.20 -3.96
C VAL A 120 3.69 16.69 -3.94
N LEU A 121 2.84 16.16 -4.82
CA LEU A 121 2.62 14.73 -4.98
C LEU A 121 3.70 14.13 -5.90
N CYS A 122 4.43 13.13 -5.43
CA CYS A 122 5.41 12.37 -6.20
C CYS A 122 4.91 10.94 -6.46
N SER A 123 4.89 10.51 -7.72
CA SER A 123 4.50 9.14 -8.08
C SER A 123 5.15 8.68 -9.38
N ASP A 124 4.90 7.43 -9.80
CA ASP A 124 5.49 6.79 -10.99
C ASP A 124 5.03 7.38 -12.36
N GLY A 125 4.24 8.45 -12.34
CA GLY A 125 3.72 9.10 -13.55
C GLY A 125 2.48 8.41 -14.14
N SER A 126 1.88 7.45 -13.43
CA SER A 126 0.59 6.87 -13.80
C SER A 126 -0.48 7.96 -14.03
N ALA A 127 -1.34 7.74 -15.03
CA ALA A 127 -2.43 8.65 -15.38
C ALA A 127 -3.41 8.87 -14.22
N VAL A 128 -3.47 7.92 -13.27
CA VAL A 128 -4.27 8.01 -12.05
C VAL A 128 -3.92 9.25 -11.25
N TYR A 129 -2.62 9.47 -10.99
CA TYR A 129 -2.13 10.61 -10.20
C TYR A 129 -2.21 11.93 -10.96
N VAL A 130 -1.98 11.92 -12.28
CA VAL A 130 -2.14 13.10 -13.13
C VAL A 130 -3.60 13.58 -13.11
N ALA A 131 -4.56 12.66 -13.19
CA ALA A 131 -6.00 12.96 -13.16
C ALA A 131 -6.50 13.34 -11.75
N LEU A 132 -5.80 12.92 -10.70
CA LEU A 132 -6.06 13.32 -9.32
C LEU A 132 -5.55 14.75 -9.05
N ALA A 133 -4.33 15.07 -9.47
CA ALA A 133 -3.69 16.34 -9.10
C ALA A 133 -4.36 17.58 -9.71
N LYS A 134 -4.84 17.46 -10.96
CA LYS A 134 -5.51 18.57 -11.68
C LYS A 134 -6.68 19.20 -10.91
N PRO A 135 -7.71 18.44 -10.48
CA PRO A 135 -8.85 18.99 -9.74
C PRO A 135 -8.52 19.36 -8.30
N LEU A 136 -7.49 18.77 -7.69
CA LEU A 136 -7.04 19.15 -6.34
C LEU A 136 -6.14 20.39 -6.34
N HIS A 137 -5.76 20.89 -7.51
CA HIS A 137 -4.84 22.03 -7.67
C HIS A 137 -3.48 21.85 -6.96
N ILE A 138 -3.04 20.60 -6.78
CA ILE A 138 -1.76 20.26 -6.18
C ILE A 138 -0.69 20.06 -7.26
N ALA A 139 0.57 20.33 -6.90
CA ALA A 139 1.69 20.04 -7.78
C ALA A 139 1.88 18.52 -7.91
N HIS A 140 2.08 18.03 -9.13
CA HIS A 140 2.42 16.63 -9.40
C HIS A 140 3.78 16.54 -10.05
N GLN A 141 4.68 15.81 -9.41
CA GLN A 141 6.02 15.53 -9.89
C GLN A 141 6.13 14.04 -10.23
N PRO A 142 5.96 13.65 -11.51
CA PRO A 142 6.20 12.27 -11.90
C PRO A 142 7.70 11.95 -11.77
N VAL A 143 7.98 10.75 -11.29
CA VAL A 143 9.32 10.19 -11.15
C VAL A 143 9.41 8.95 -12.04
N ASN A 144 10.30 8.98 -13.03
CA ASN A 144 10.45 7.85 -13.94
C ASN A 144 11.28 6.73 -13.30
N LEU A 145 10.62 5.90 -12.50
CA LEU A 145 11.21 4.73 -11.86
C LEU A 145 11.76 3.72 -12.88
N SER A 146 11.13 3.60 -14.06
CA SER A 146 11.55 2.67 -15.12
C SER A 146 12.88 3.05 -15.77
N ALA A 147 13.23 4.34 -15.77
CA ALA A 147 14.52 4.86 -16.19
C ALA A 147 15.58 4.85 -15.06
N GLY A 148 15.26 4.28 -13.89
CA GLY A 148 16.14 4.30 -12.72
C GLY A 148 16.26 5.67 -12.04
N ILE A 149 15.46 6.65 -12.47
CA ILE A 149 15.44 7.99 -11.89
C ILE A 149 14.64 7.93 -10.60
N ARG A 150 15.30 8.14 -9.47
CA ARG A 150 14.68 8.22 -8.13
C ARG A 150 14.67 9.64 -7.55
N VAL A 151 15.29 10.58 -8.28
CA VAL A 151 15.54 11.96 -7.85
C VAL A 151 15.40 12.85 -9.08
N VAL A 152 14.46 13.80 -9.05
CA VAL A 152 14.28 14.79 -10.12
C VAL A 152 14.92 16.14 -9.73
N ASP A 153 15.03 16.42 -8.43
CA ASP A 153 15.78 17.55 -7.88
C ASP A 153 16.26 17.18 -6.46
N GLN A 154 17.28 17.85 -5.89
CA GLN A 154 17.81 17.49 -4.55
C GLN A 154 16.73 17.52 -3.46
N GLY A 155 15.67 18.30 -3.67
CA GLY A 155 14.47 18.35 -2.86
C GLY A 155 13.38 17.34 -3.20
N ASN A 156 13.42 16.58 -4.31
CA ASN A 156 12.34 15.68 -4.81
C ASN A 156 12.85 14.24 -5.04
N ARG A 157 13.24 13.56 -3.96
CA ARG A 157 13.51 12.12 -3.90
C ARG A 157 12.21 11.35 -3.65
N MET A 158 12.01 10.24 -4.38
CA MET A 158 11.14 9.14 -3.98
C MET A 158 11.96 8.08 -3.22
N ASN A 159 11.79 8.01 -1.91
CA ASN A 159 12.34 6.93 -1.09
C ASN A 159 11.37 5.75 -1.10
N ALA A 160 11.28 5.05 -2.25
CA ALA A 160 10.57 3.78 -2.46
C ALA A 160 9.71 3.35 -1.25
N ILE A 161 8.49 3.88 -1.15
CA ILE A 161 7.60 3.65 0.00
C ILE A 161 7.33 2.15 0.20
N VAL A 162 7.49 1.36 -0.86
CA VAL A 162 7.41 -0.08 -0.82
C VAL A 162 8.72 -0.68 -1.34
N VAL A 163 9.42 -1.42 -0.47
CA VAL A 163 10.44 -2.38 -0.89
C VAL A 163 9.76 -3.36 -1.83
N ASN A 164 9.99 -3.17 -3.12
CA ASN A 164 9.49 -3.99 -4.21
C ASN A 164 9.77 -5.47 -3.91
N HIS A 165 8.79 -6.18 -3.35
CA HIS A 165 8.87 -7.62 -3.12
C HIS A 165 8.32 -8.35 -4.35
N GLY A 166 9.11 -8.29 -5.41
CA GLY A 166 9.18 -9.27 -6.49
C GLY A 166 7.89 -9.55 -7.28
N LYS A 167 7.85 -9.08 -8.52
CA LYS A 167 8.27 -9.86 -9.69
C LYS A 167 8.38 -9.00 -10.94
#